data_AF-L8M4R4-F1
#
_entry.id   AF-L8M4R4-F1
#
_cell.length_a   1.000
_cell.length_b   1.000
_cell.length_c   1.000
_cell.angle_alpha   90.00
_cell.angle_beta   90.00
_cell.angle_gamma   90.00
#
_symmetry.space_group_name_H-M   'P 1'
#
loop_
_entity.id
_entity.type
_entity.pdbx_description
1 polymer ?
#
loop_
_entity_poly.entity_id
_entity_poly.type
_entity_poly.pdbx_seq_one_letter_code
_entity_poly.pdbx_strand_id
1 'polypeptide(L)'
;MSLQVELLEESFEAIKPQANEFVNSFYENLFTANPEAKPLFDTTDMTEQKKKLLASLVLVVENLRKPDALEGALKGLGARHVKYGALPEHYPLVGGALLTTFGQYLGEKWTPEVKQAWIDAYGAISEIMLDGADYSKEEVALPTPEATEEAAEGGLQVELLEESFEAIKPQANEFVNSFYENLFTANPEAKPLFKTTDMAEQKKKLLASLVLVVENLRKPDALEGALRGLGARHVKYGALPEHYPLVGGALLTTFEQYLGAQWTPNVKQAWVDAYGAISEIMLDGADYTEQEIALDPDPTLETSETSSVAAASSTEEGNSKAGLLTIIGGGILGLIAILLVLL
;
A
#
# COMPACT_ATOMS: atom_id res chain seq x y z
N MET A 1 -5.04 5.65 10.03
CA MET A 1 -6.26 4.81 10.12
C MET A 1 -6.30 4.02 11.43
N SER A 2 -7.48 3.73 11.99
CA SER A 2 -7.61 2.80 13.11
C SER A 2 -7.50 1.35 12.62
N LEU A 3 -6.58 0.56 13.17
CA LEU A 3 -6.45 -0.86 12.85
C LEU A 3 -7.75 -1.60 13.19
N GLN A 4 -8.14 -2.55 12.33
CA GLN A 4 -9.26 -3.46 12.57
C GLN A 4 -8.83 -4.58 13.53
N VAL A 5 -8.63 -4.21 14.81
CA VAL A 5 -7.99 -5.06 15.82
C VAL A 5 -8.70 -6.40 16.00
N GLU A 6 -10.04 -6.40 16.04
CA GLU A 6 -10.83 -7.62 16.19
C GLU A 6 -10.57 -8.60 15.04
N LEU A 7 -10.52 -8.14 13.79
CA LEU A 7 -10.24 -9.01 12.63
C LEU A 7 -8.83 -9.59 12.70
N LEU A 8 -7.85 -8.80 13.12
CA LEU A 8 -6.46 -9.24 13.29
C LEU A 8 -6.35 -10.30 14.39
N GLU A 9 -6.97 -10.07 15.54
CA GLU A 9 -7.00 -11.01 16.67
C GLU A 9 -7.70 -12.32 16.27
N GLU A 10 -8.90 -12.27 15.68
CA GLU A 10 -9.68 -13.46 15.30
C GLU A 10 -9.00 -14.28 14.20
N SER A 11 -8.48 -13.62 13.17
CA SER A 11 -7.78 -14.30 12.07
C SER A 11 -6.45 -14.88 12.52
N PHE A 12 -5.71 -14.20 13.42
CA PHE A 12 -4.52 -14.76 14.01
C PHE A 12 -4.82 -15.95 14.95
N GLU A 13 -5.91 -15.88 15.72
CA GLU A 13 -6.37 -16.99 16.56
C GLU A 13 -6.66 -18.26 15.73
N ALA A 14 -7.27 -18.08 14.55
CA ALA A 14 -7.58 -19.18 13.65
C ALA A 14 -6.33 -19.93 13.13
N ILE A 15 -5.16 -19.27 13.05
CA ILE A 15 -3.91 -19.92 12.62
C ILE A 15 -3.14 -20.58 13.76
N LYS A 16 -3.42 -20.25 15.04
CA LYS A 16 -2.65 -20.77 16.20
C LYS A 16 -2.48 -22.30 16.23
N PRO A 17 -3.50 -23.12 15.88
CA PRO A 17 -3.34 -24.57 15.86
C PRO A 17 -2.29 -25.09 14.86
N GLN A 18 -1.91 -24.27 13.88
CA GLN A 18 -0.98 -24.58 12.79
C GLN A 18 0.17 -23.57 12.72
N ALA A 19 0.49 -22.89 13.82
CA ALA A 19 1.41 -21.75 13.83
C ALA A 19 2.84 -22.13 13.38
N ASN A 20 3.28 -23.35 13.66
CA ASN A 20 4.60 -23.83 13.23
C ASN A 20 4.65 -24.05 11.72
N GLU A 21 3.62 -24.68 11.17
CA GLU A 21 3.43 -24.89 9.74
C GLU A 21 3.31 -23.55 9.02
N PHE A 22 2.49 -22.63 9.55
CA PHE A 22 2.33 -21.27 9.04
C PHE A 22 3.69 -20.58 8.87
N VAL A 23 4.52 -20.58 9.91
CA VAL A 23 5.83 -19.92 9.83
C VAL A 23 6.81 -20.67 8.93
N ASN A 24 6.71 -22.00 8.78
CA ASN A 24 7.46 -22.73 7.77
C ASN A 24 7.09 -22.26 6.37
N SER A 25 5.79 -22.22 6.06
CA SER A 25 5.28 -21.77 4.77
C SER A 25 5.60 -20.30 4.51
N PHE A 26 5.65 -19.45 5.53
CA PHE A 26 6.11 -18.06 5.38
C PHE A 26 7.52 -17.99 4.77
N TYR A 27 8.50 -18.72 5.32
CA TYR A 27 9.86 -18.68 4.79
C TYR A 27 9.96 -19.39 3.43
N GLU A 28 9.17 -20.44 3.20
CA GLU A 28 9.08 -21.07 1.87
C GLU A 28 8.54 -20.07 0.83
N ASN A 29 7.46 -19.35 1.15
CA ASN A 29 6.87 -18.32 0.29
C ASN A 29 7.86 -17.17 0.06
N LEU A 30 8.53 -16.69 1.12
CA LEU A 30 9.55 -15.62 1.04
C LEU A 30 10.68 -16.00 0.09
N PHE A 31 11.27 -17.18 0.28
CA PHE A 31 12.44 -17.63 -0.48
C PHE A 31 12.11 -18.17 -1.89
N THR A 32 10.84 -18.49 -2.14
CA THR A 32 10.34 -18.84 -3.46
C THR A 32 10.06 -17.59 -4.28
N ALA A 33 9.39 -16.60 -3.69
CA ALA A 33 9.06 -15.35 -4.36
C ALA A 33 10.29 -14.43 -4.50
N ASN A 34 11.18 -14.44 -3.50
CA ASN A 34 12.31 -13.52 -3.38
C ASN A 34 13.61 -14.31 -3.05
N PRO A 35 14.18 -15.08 -4.00
CA PRO A 35 15.39 -15.86 -3.78
C PRO A 35 16.58 -15.04 -3.27
N GLU A 36 16.65 -13.76 -3.63
CA GLU A 36 17.64 -12.77 -3.20
C GLU A 36 17.59 -12.44 -1.71
N ALA A 37 16.50 -12.79 -1.01
CA ALA A 37 16.45 -12.66 0.44
C ALA A 37 17.24 -13.77 1.16
N LYS A 38 17.52 -14.91 0.50
CA LYS A 38 18.19 -16.08 1.13
C LYS A 38 19.55 -15.75 1.76
N PRO A 39 20.45 -14.98 1.12
CA PRO A 39 21.76 -14.66 1.68
C PRO A 39 21.72 -13.97 3.05
N LEU A 40 20.67 -13.19 3.35
CA LEU A 40 20.47 -12.58 4.67
C LEU A 40 20.30 -13.60 5.80
N PHE A 41 19.94 -14.84 5.45
CA PHE A 41 19.68 -15.93 6.38
C PHE A 41 20.75 -17.03 6.36
N ASP A 42 21.80 -16.92 5.53
CA ASP A 42 22.80 -17.99 5.35
C ASP A 42 23.53 -18.38 6.65
N THR A 43 23.71 -17.42 7.55
CA THR A 43 24.35 -17.63 8.86
C THR A 43 23.34 -17.78 10.01
N THR A 44 22.04 -17.81 9.69
CA THR A 44 20.96 -17.81 10.66
C THR A 44 20.50 -19.23 10.97
N ASP A 45 20.34 -19.54 12.25
CA ASP A 45 19.61 -20.74 12.67
C ASP A 45 18.13 -20.58 12.31
N MET A 46 17.71 -21.23 11.22
CA MET A 46 16.35 -21.13 10.71
C MET A 46 15.29 -21.71 11.65
N THR A 47 15.66 -22.60 12.58
CA THR A 47 14.72 -23.12 13.57
C THR A 47 14.44 -22.06 14.64
N GLU A 48 15.48 -21.41 15.15
CA GLU A 48 15.32 -20.32 16.12
C GLU A 48 14.72 -19.07 15.48
N GLN A 49 15.06 -18.78 14.22
CA GLN A 49 14.51 -17.64 13.48
C GLN A 49 13.01 -17.76 13.25
N LYS A 50 12.51 -18.97 12.94
CA LYS A 50 11.07 -19.25 12.84
C LYS A 50 10.36 -19.02 14.17
N LYS A 51 10.93 -19.47 15.28
CA LYS A 51 10.37 -19.20 16.63
C LYS A 51 10.33 -17.70 16.94
N LYS A 52 11.38 -16.97 16.59
CA LYS A 52 11.44 -15.51 16.78
C LYS A 52 10.36 -14.80 15.98
N LEU A 53 10.16 -15.16 14.71
CA LEU A 53 9.09 -14.57 13.89
C LEU A 53 7.73 -14.84 14.52
N LEU A 54 7.44 -16.09 14.91
CA LEU A 54 6.18 -16.42 15.55
C LEU A 54 5.96 -15.62 16.83
N ALA A 55 6.99 -15.54 17.68
CA ALA A 55 6.93 -14.77 18.93
C ALA A 55 6.70 -13.27 18.68
N SER A 56 7.31 -12.70 17.64
CA SER A 56 7.08 -11.31 17.24
C SER A 56 5.64 -11.08 16.76
N LEU A 57 5.08 -11.99 15.95
CA LEU A 57 3.69 -11.89 15.50
C LEU A 57 2.71 -11.98 16.68
N VAL A 58 2.95 -12.92 17.61
CA VAL A 58 2.16 -13.04 18.85
C VAL A 58 2.25 -11.75 19.67
N LEU A 59 3.46 -11.23 19.89
CA LEU A 59 3.68 -10.00 20.64
C LEU A 59 2.90 -8.83 20.02
N VAL A 60 2.96 -8.68 18.69
CA VAL A 60 2.23 -7.65 17.97
C VAL A 60 0.73 -7.79 18.20
N VAL A 61 0.17 -8.96 17.88
CA VAL A 61 -1.28 -9.20 17.95
C VAL A 61 -1.82 -9.02 19.37
N GLU A 62 -1.13 -9.54 20.38
CA GLU A 62 -1.53 -9.42 21.80
C GLU A 62 -1.47 -7.99 22.35
N ASN A 63 -0.81 -7.07 21.64
CA ASN A 63 -0.64 -5.70 22.08
C ASN A 63 -1.20 -4.67 21.08
N LEU A 64 -2.00 -5.08 20.09
CA LEU A 64 -2.67 -4.17 19.15
C LEU A 64 -3.53 -3.09 19.83
N ARG A 65 -4.04 -3.38 21.03
CA ARG A 65 -4.83 -2.44 21.86
C ARG A 65 -3.97 -1.55 22.77
N LYS A 66 -2.65 -1.63 22.67
CA LYS A 66 -1.66 -0.88 23.47
C LYS A 66 -0.64 -0.20 22.55
N PRO A 67 -1.06 0.78 21.72
CA PRO A 67 -0.23 1.36 20.68
C PRO A 67 1.10 1.94 21.21
N ASP A 68 1.07 2.69 22.33
CA ASP A 68 2.27 3.29 22.94
C ASP A 68 3.33 2.25 23.33
N ALA A 69 2.90 1.08 23.82
CA ALA A 69 3.80 0.00 24.20
C ALA A 69 4.38 -0.71 22.97
N LEU A 70 3.59 -0.79 21.89
CA LEU A 70 4.01 -1.38 20.63
C LEU A 70 5.04 -0.52 19.92
N GLU A 71 4.82 0.79 19.89
CA GLU A 71 5.64 1.74 19.14
C GLU A 71 7.12 1.64 19.56
N GLY A 72 7.41 1.77 20.87
CA GLY A 72 8.78 1.69 21.36
C GLY A 72 9.44 0.32 21.11
N ALA A 73 8.68 -0.77 21.21
CA ALA A 73 9.17 -2.12 20.93
C ALA A 73 9.52 -2.30 19.44
N LEU A 74 8.67 -1.79 18.54
CA LEU A 74 8.84 -1.84 17.10
C LEU A 74 9.99 -0.94 16.62
N LYS A 75 10.12 0.29 17.14
CA LYS A 75 11.29 1.14 16.85
C LYS A 75 12.60 0.48 17.23
N GLY A 76 12.66 -0.08 18.45
CA GLY A 76 13.82 -0.85 18.91
C GLY A 76 14.07 -2.11 18.08
N LEU A 77 13.02 -2.71 17.50
CA LEU A 77 13.14 -3.84 16.59
C LEU A 77 13.71 -3.40 15.24
N GLY A 78 13.26 -2.27 14.69
CA GLY A 78 13.79 -1.62 13.49
C GLY A 78 15.29 -1.35 13.59
N ALA A 79 15.73 -0.69 14.66
CA ALA A 79 17.16 -0.44 14.93
C ALA A 79 18.03 -1.71 14.95
N ARG A 80 17.45 -2.85 15.35
CA ARG A 80 18.16 -4.16 15.30
C ARG A 80 18.16 -4.76 13.89
N HIS A 81 17.09 -4.55 13.13
CA HIS A 81 16.99 -5.05 11.75
C HIS A 81 18.06 -4.43 10.84
N VAL A 82 18.40 -3.15 11.04
CA VAL A 82 19.55 -2.51 10.38
C VAL A 82 20.83 -3.32 10.63
N LYS A 83 21.09 -3.69 11.89
CA LYS A 83 22.28 -4.47 12.28
C LYS A 83 22.29 -5.90 11.72
N TYR A 84 21.14 -6.40 11.29
CA TYR A 84 21.01 -7.70 10.64
C TYR A 84 21.17 -7.60 9.12
N GLY A 85 21.35 -6.40 8.57
CA GLY A 85 21.44 -6.16 7.13
C GLY A 85 20.08 -6.04 6.44
N ALA A 86 18.99 -5.84 7.20
CA ALA A 86 17.71 -5.49 6.59
C ALA A 86 17.78 -4.06 6.07
N LEU A 87 17.29 -3.86 4.85
CA LEU A 87 17.17 -2.56 4.17
C LEU A 87 15.67 -2.24 3.99
N PRO A 88 15.30 -0.98 3.73
CA PRO A 88 13.91 -0.59 3.48
C PRO A 88 13.21 -1.45 2.40
N GLU A 89 13.93 -1.84 1.35
CA GLU A 89 13.42 -2.60 0.21
C GLU A 89 13.07 -4.06 0.59
N HIS A 90 13.62 -4.56 1.70
CA HIS A 90 13.29 -5.91 2.18
C HIS A 90 11.92 -5.98 2.87
N TYR A 91 11.36 -4.87 3.34
CA TYR A 91 10.07 -4.86 4.05
C TYR A 91 8.92 -5.26 3.11
N PRO A 92 8.73 -4.67 1.92
CA PRO A 92 7.70 -5.12 0.99
C PRO A 92 7.75 -6.63 0.65
N LEU A 93 8.95 -7.22 0.54
CA LEU A 93 9.14 -8.65 0.26
C LEU A 93 8.58 -9.52 1.38
N VAL A 94 8.85 -9.15 2.63
CA VAL A 94 8.34 -9.80 3.84
C VAL A 94 6.82 -9.65 3.94
N GLY A 95 6.29 -8.45 3.67
CA GLY A 95 4.85 -8.18 3.66
C GLY A 95 4.10 -9.06 2.67
N GLY A 96 4.61 -9.15 1.44
CA GLY A 96 4.05 -10.02 0.40
C GLY A 96 4.00 -11.48 0.82
N ALA A 97 5.12 -12.02 1.32
CA ALA A 97 5.21 -13.40 1.79
C ALA A 97 4.25 -13.68 2.97
N LEU A 98 4.11 -12.74 3.91
CA LEU A 98 3.22 -12.85 5.05
C LEU A 98 1.75 -12.90 4.62
N LEU A 99 1.33 -11.99 3.74
CA LEU A 99 -0.05 -11.94 3.22
C LEU A 99 -0.40 -13.19 2.39
N THR A 100 0.54 -13.68 1.56
CA THR A 100 0.35 -14.95 0.85
C THR A 100 0.15 -16.12 1.82
N THR A 101 0.93 -16.16 2.89
CA THR A 101 0.84 -17.24 3.89
C THR A 101 -0.47 -17.19 4.67
N PHE A 102 -0.93 -16.00 5.07
CA PHE A 102 -2.28 -15.86 5.66
C PHE A 102 -3.38 -16.34 4.72
N GLY A 103 -3.31 -15.99 3.43
CA GLY A 103 -4.25 -16.49 2.44
C GLY A 103 -4.30 -18.02 2.33
N GLN A 104 -3.15 -18.68 2.39
CA GLN A 104 -3.06 -20.14 2.35
C GLN A 104 -3.68 -20.83 3.57
N TYR A 105 -3.46 -20.27 4.77
CA TYR A 105 -3.86 -20.91 6.03
C TYR A 105 -5.27 -20.55 6.49
N LEU A 106 -5.77 -19.36 6.13
CA LEU A 106 -7.13 -18.95 6.44
C LEU A 106 -8.15 -19.45 5.41
N GLY A 107 -7.72 -19.74 4.18
CA GLY A 107 -8.58 -20.28 3.13
C GLY A 107 -9.82 -19.40 2.92
N GLU A 108 -11.02 -19.96 3.09
CA GLU A 108 -12.29 -19.22 2.98
C GLU A 108 -12.44 -18.08 4.01
N LYS A 109 -11.70 -18.12 5.13
CA LYS A 109 -11.67 -17.04 6.12
C LYS A 109 -10.76 -15.87 5.72
N TRP A 110 -9.99 -15.99 4.63
CA TRP A 110 -9.22 -14.89 4.06
C TRP A 110 -10.12 -13.99 3.20
N THR A 111 -11.07 -13.32 3.85
CA THR A 111 -11.99 -12.40 3.17
C THR A 111 -11.25 -11.12 2.76
N PRO A 112 -11.79 -10.32 1.83
CA PRO A 112 -11.21 -9.02 1.46
C PRO A 112 -10.97 -8.11 2.67
N GLU A 113 -11.88 -8.12 3.66
CA GLU A 113 -11.79 -7.32 4.88
C GLU A 113 -10.63 -7.78 5.77
N VAL A 114 -10.46 -9.09 5.95
CA VAL A 114 -9.34 -9.67 6.70
C VAL A 114 -8.02 -9.37 5.99
N LYS A 115 -7.98 -9.52 4.66
CA LYS A 115 -6.80 -9.18 3.86
C LYS A 115 -6.41 -7.71 4.03
N GLN A 116 -7.38 -6.80 3.94
CA GLN A 116 -7.13 -5.37 4.11
C GLN A 116 -6.63 -5.05 5.52
N ALA A 117 -7.25 -5.63 6.56
CA ALA A 117 -6.80 -5.45 7.93
C ALA A 117 -5.32 -5.83 8.11
N TRP A 118 -4.86 -6.93 7.52
CA TRP A 118 -3.45 -7.34 7.57
C TRP A 118 -2.52 -6.48 6.71
N ILE A 119 -3.00 -5.93 5.58
CA ILE A 119 -2.24 -4.93 4.80
C ILE A 119 -1.99 -3.69 5.65
N ASP A 120 -3.05 -3.14 6.26
CA ASP A 120 -2.98 -1.93 7.08
C ASP A 120 -2.07 -2.15 8.30
N ALA A 121 -2.23 -3.29 8.98
CA ALA A 121 -1.40 -3.65 10.12
C ALA A 121 0.08 -3.79 9.75
N TYR A 122 0.38 -4.48 8.64
CA TYR A 122 1.75 -4.65 8.19
C TYR A 122 2.39 -3.32 7.77
N GLY A 123 1.64 -2.45 7.08
CA GLY A 123 2.07 -1.11 6.71
C GLY A 123 2.46 -0.29 7.94
N ALA A 124 1.57 -0.21 8.94
CA ALA A 124 1.82 0.52 10.18
C ALA A 124 3.04 -0.02 10.94
N ILE A 125 3.20 -1.34 11.03
CA ILE A 125 4.35 -1.96 11.69
C ILE A 125 5.65 -1.61 10.96
N SER A 126 5.64 -1.69 9.63
CA SER A 126 6.81 -1.41 8.79
C SER A 126 7.23 0.05 8.92
N GLU A 127 6.28 0.99 8.90
CA GLU A 127 6.54 2.42 9.09
C GLU A 127 7.20 2.71 10.44
N ILE A 128 6.66 2.15 11.54
CA ILE A 128 7.24 2.34 12.88
C ILE A 128 8.65 1.71 12.98
N MET A 129 8.85 0.55 12.35
CA MET A 129 10.17 -0.09 12.32
C MET A 129 11.17 0.73 11.50
N LEU A 130 10.75 1.32 10.39
CA LEU A 130 11.59 2.19 9.56
C LEU A 130 11.92 3.50 10.29
N ASP A 131 10.96 4.10 11.01
CA ASP A 131 11.21 5.29 11.85
C ASP A 131 12.23 5.00 12.97
N GLY A 132 12.21 3.79 13.52
CA GLY A 132 13.22 3.32 14.47
C GLY A 132 14.53 2.85 13.84
N ALA A 133 14.58 2.68 12.52
CA ALA A 133 15.75 2.24 11.79
C ALA A 133 16.58 3.48 11.43
N ASP A 134 17.60 3.77 12.23
CA ASP A 134 18.57 4.84 12.01
C ASP A 134 19.51 4.51 10.83
N TYR A 135 18.94 4.37 9.62
CA TYR A 135 19.71 4.11 8.41
C TYR A 135 20.61 5.31 8.10
N SER A 136 21.92 5.08 8.08
CA SER A 136 22.83 6.05 7.49
C SER A 136 22.68 6.06 5.96
N LYS A 137 22.89 7.21 5.31
CA LYS A 137 22.89 7.34 3.83
C LYS A 137 23.86 6.37 3.13
N GLU A 138 24.84 5.85 3.86
CA GLU A 138 25.84 4.89 3.40
C GLU A 138 25.39 3.43 3.57
N GLU A 139 24.56 3.10 4.57
CA GLU A 139 23.95 1.76 4.74
C GLU A 139 22.83 1.49 3.73
N VAL A 140 22.25 2.55 3.15
CA VAL A 140 21.37 2.47 1.96
C VAL A 140 22.16 2.07 0.70
N ALA A 141 23.50 2.16 0.73
CA ALA A 141 24.38 1.77 -0.37
C ALA A 141 25.23 0.54 0.03
N LEU A 142 24.76 -0.68 -0.26
CA LEU A 142 25.50 -1.90 0.08
C LEU A 142 26.40 -2.45 -1.04
N PRO A 143 27.53 -3.10 -0.67
CA PRO A 143 28.48 -3.77 -1.55
C PRO A 143 28.05 -5.21 -1.89
N THR A 144 28.22 -5.60 -3.16
CA THR A 144 27.74 -6.89 -3.72
C THR A 144 28.86 -7.98 -3.75
N PRO A 145 28.62 -9.22 -3.28
CA PRO A 145 29.50 -10.37 -3.50
C PRO A 145 29.23 -11.06 -4.85
N GLU A 146 30.29 -11.63 -5.41
CA GLU A 146 30.43 -12.20 -6.76
C GLU A 146 29.26 -13.10 -7.23
N ALA A 147 28.58 -12.67 -8.29
CA ALA A 147 27.86 -13.53 -9.22
C ALA A 147 28.00 -12.97 -10.65
N THR A 148 28.79 -13.68 -11.46
CA THR A 148 28.89 -13.65 -12.93
C THR A 148 28.73 -12.29 -13.62
N GLU A 149 29.88 -11.80 -14.09
CA GLU A 149 30.08 -10.71 -15.05
C GLU A 149 29.13 -10.82 -16.25
N GLU A 150 27.93 -10.23 -16.14
CA GLU A 150 27.10 -9.68 -17.22
C GLU A 150 25.75 -9.11 -16.70
N ALA A 151 25.40 -9.28 -15.42
CA ALA A 151 24.19 -8.71 -14.81
C ALA A 151 24.47 -7.74 -13.65
N ALA A 152 25.66 -7.15 -13.60
CA ALA A 152 26.08 -6.24 -12.53
C ALA A 152 26.07 -4.77 -12.99
N GLU A 153 24.87 -4.20 -13.13
CA GLU A 153 24.64 -2.78 -12.87
C GLU A 153 23.41 -2.70 -11.97
N GLY A 154 23.60 -2.32 -10.70
CA GLY A 154 22.53 -2.11 -9.71
C GLY A 154 21.69 -0.89 -10.06
N GLY A 155 20.90 -1.01 -11.13
CA GLY A 155 19.99 -0.01 -11.63
C GLY A 155 18.71 -0.68 -12.11
N LEU A 156 17.71 0.15 -12.45
CA LEU A 156 16.50 -0.33 -13.11
C LEU A 156 16.88 -1.19 -14.32
N GLN A 157 16.15 -2.28 -14.55
CA GLN A 157 16.29 -3.10 -15.77
C GLN A 157 15.67 -2.33 -16.95
N VAL A 158 16.36 -1.26 -17.39
CA VAL A 158 15.83 -0.25 -18.31
C VAL A 158 15.41 -0.88 -19.63
N GLU A 159 16.19 -1.81 -20.17
CA GLU A 159 15.86 -2.51 -21.41
C GLU A 159 14.52 -3.25 -21.30
N LEU A 160 14.26 -3.96 -20.19
CA LEU A 160 13.00 -4.67 -19.99
C LEU A 160 11.82 -3.71 -19.88
N LEU A 161 12.01 -2.56 -19.22
CA LEU A 161 10.99 -1.52 -19.10
C LEU A 161 10.68 -0.88 -20.46
N GLU A 162 11.71 -0.53 -21.23
CA GLU A 162 11.58 0.05 -22.57
C GLU A 162 10.88 -0.92 -23.53
N GLU A 163 11.33 -2.19 -23.60
CA GLU A 163 10.77 -3.20 -24.50
C GLU A 163 9.32 -3.56 -24.15
N SER A 164 9.03 -3.79 -22.87
CA SER A 164 7.67 -4.11 -22.43
C SER A 164 6.72 -2.91 -22.57
N PHE A 165 7.19 -1.68 -22.36
CA PHE A 165 6.38 -0.50 -22.65
C PHE A 165 6.14 -0.32 -24.16
N GLU A 166 7.14 -0.58 -25.01
CA GLU A 166 6.99 -0.54 -26.46
C GLU A 166 5.92 -1.53 -26.95
N ALA A 167 5.87 -2.73 -26.37
CA ALA A 167 4.89 -3.75 -26.71
C ALA A 167 3.43 -3.31 -26.48
N ILE A 168 3.18 -2.41 -25.50
CA ILE A 168 1.83 -1.90 -25.22
C ILE A 168 1.47 -0.65 -26.04
N LYS A 169 2.43 0.05 -26.66
CA LYS A 169 2.17 1.31 -27.40
C LYS A 169 1.04 1.25 -28.43
N PRO A 170 0.88 0.17 -29.23
CA PRO A 170 -0.23 0.06 -30.18
C PRO A 170 -1.62 0.11 -29.54
N GLN A 171 -1.71 -0.17 -28.23
CA GLN A 171 -2.94 -0.24 -27.44
C GLN A 171 -2.89 0.72 -26.24
N ALA A 172 -2.08 1.78 -26.30
CA ALA A 172 -1.81 2.64 -25.15
C ALA A 172 -3.07 3.34 -24.59
N ASN A 173 -4.03 3.67 -25.46
CA ASN A 173 -5.28 4.30 -25.03
C ASN A 173 -6.18 3.30 -24.28
N GLU A 174 -6.28 2.08 -24.80
CA GLU A 174 -6.98 0.96 -24.17
C GLU A 174 -6.32 0.60 -22.84
N PHE A 175 -5.00 0.49 -22.81
CA PHE A 175 -4.21 0.24 -21.61
C PHE A 175 -4.56 1.22 -20.49
N VAL A 176 -4.55 2.52 -20.79
CA VAL A 176 -4.87 3.54 -19.78
C VAL A 176 -6.36 3.54 -19.41
N ASN A 177 -7.26 3.15 -20.30
CA ASN A 177 -8.67 2.92 -19.93
C ASN A 177 -8.78 1.78 -18.91
N SER A 178 -8.15 0.64 -19.19
CA SER A 178 -8.14 -0.52 -18.30
C SER A 178 -7.44 -0.23 -16.98
N PHE A 179 -6.42 0.62 -16.95
CA PHE A 179 -5.81 1.07 -15.70
C PHE A 179 -6.84 1.69 -14.75
N TYR A 180 -7.65 2.64 -15.22
CA TYR A 180 -8.68 3.27 -14.37
C TYR A 180 -9.81 2.30 -14.03
N GLU A 181 -10.18 1.39 -14.93
CA GLU A 181 -11.14 0.34 -14.63
C GLU A 181 -10.62 -0.59 -13.52
N ASN A 182 -9.36 -1.03 -13.60
CA ASN A 182 -8.70 -1.86 -12.60
C ASN A 182 -8.58 -1.11 -11.27
N LEU A 183 -8.16 0.16 -11.29
CA LEU A 183 -8.07 1.01 -10.09
C LEU A 183 -9.41 1.12 -9.38
N PHE A 184 -10.48 1.45 -10.10
CA PHE A 184 -11.81 1.65 -9.52
C PHE A 184 -12.57 0.37 -9.20
N THR A 185 -12.14 -0.77 -9.76
CA THR A 185 -12.67 -2.09 -9.43
C THR A 185 -12.03 -2.61 -8.15
N ALA A 186 -10.70 -2.49 -8.03
CA ALA A 186 -9.96 -2.89 -6.84
C ALA A 186 -10.18 -1.93 -5.66
N ASN A 187 -10.35 -0.63 -5.94
CA ASN A 187 -10.42 0.44 -4.95
C ASN A 187 -11.62 1.38 -5.25
N PRO A 188 -12.87 0.94 -5.03
CA PRO A 188 -14.06 1.75 -5.31
C PRO A 188 -14.09 3.11 -4.58
N GLU A 189 -13.45 3.18 -3.41
CA GLU A 189 -13.23 4.37 -2.59
C GLU A 189 -12.35 5.43 -3.24
N ALA A 190 -11.60 5.08 -4.29
CA ALA A 190 -10.86 6.06 -5.09
C ALA A 190 -11.81 6.85 -6.03
N LYS A 191 -12.98 6.32 -6.39
CA LYS A 191 -13.90 6.96 -7.37
C LYS A 191 -14.31 8.39 -7.01
N PRO A 192 -14.67 8.71 -5.74
CA PRO A 192 -15.01 10.07 -5.34
C PRO A 192 -13.90 11.10 -5.66
N LEU A 193 -12.62 10.70 -5.59
CA LEU A 193 -11.48 11.57 -5.87
C LEU A 193 -11.44 12.04 -7.33
N PHE A 194 -12.06 11.30 -8.24
CA PHE A 194 -12.10 11.60 -9.68
C PHE A 194 -13.45 12.19 -10.13
N LYS A 195 -14.40 12.42 -9.21
CA LYS A 195 -15.77 12.84 -9.56
C LYS A 195 -15.84 14.14 -10.35
N THR A 196 -14.93 15.08 -10.08
CA THR A 196 -14.85 16.37 -10.77
C THR A 196 -13.73 16.41 -11.81
N THR A 197 -13.09 15.28 -12.08
CA THR A 197 -11.96 15.16 -12.99
C THR A 197 -12.46 14.92 -14.41
N ASP A 198 -11.90 15.66 -15.37
CA ASP A 198 -12.03 15.29 -16.78
C ASP A 198 -11.23 14.01 -17.01
N MET A 199 -11.94 12.87 -17.07
CA MET A 199 -11.31 11.57 -17.23
C MET A 199 -10.64 11.38 -18.58
N ALA A 200 -11.04 12.10 -19.64
CA ALA A 200 -10.37 12.00 -20.93
C ALA A 200 -9.01 12.68 -20.87
N GLU A 201 -8.94 13.89 -20.29
CA GLU A 201 -7.68 14.60 -20.07
C GLU A 201 -6.79 13.88 -19.06
N GLN A 202 -7.37 13.34 -17.99
CA GLN A 202 -6.62 12.63 -16.96
C GLN A 202 -5.93 11.36 -17.49
N LYS A 203 -6.61 10.63 -18.39
CA LYS A 203 -6.01 9.47 -19.09
C LYS A 203 -4.82 9.89 -19.97
N LYS A 204 -4.95 10.99 -20.72
CA LYS A 204 -3.82 11.54 -21.50
C LYS A 204 -2.64 11.90 -20.62
N LYS A 205 -2.87 12.51 -19.46
CA LYS A 205 -1.81 12.89 -18.50
C LYS A 205 -1.09 11.67 -17.94
N LEU A 206 -1.82 10.62 -17.57
CA LEU A 206 -1.21 9.38 -17.12
C LEU A 206 -0.33 8.77 -18.23
N LEU A 207 -0.86 8.66 -19.45
CA LEU A 207 -0.09 8.14 -20.58
C LEU A 207 1.18 8.97 -20.82
N ALA A 208 1.06 10.30 -20.85
CA ALA A 208 2.18 11.20 -21.04
C ALA A 208 3.22 11.08 -19.91
N SER A 209 2.79 10.83 -18.68
CA SER A 209 3.68 10.62 -17.54
C SER A 209 4.44 9.30 -17.65
N LEU A 210 3.77 8.21 -18.06
CA LEU A 210 4.42 6.93 -18.31
C LEU A 210 5.44 7.02 -19.46
N VAL A 211 5.07 7.69 -20.55
CA VAL A 211 5.99 7.96 -21.66
C VAL A 211 7.20 8.77 -21.19
N LEU A 212 6.97 9.86 -20.45
CA LEU A 212 8.05 10.70 -19.93
C LEU A 212 9.03 9.89 -19.06
N VAL A 213 8.51 9.05 -18.16
CA VAL A 213 9.34 8.18 -17.31
C VAL A 213 10.15 7.23 -18.17
N VAL A 214 9.50 6.46 -19.05
CA VAL A 214 10.16 5.43 -19.86
C VAL A 214 11.23 6.03 -20.79
N GLU A 215 10.94 7.16 -21.43
CA GLU A 215 11.89 7.86 -22.32
C GLU A 215 13.10 8.46 -21.58
N ASN A 216 13.03 8.57 -20.25
CA ASN A 216 14.10 9.16 -19.44
C ASN A 216 14.66 8.19 -18.39
N LEU A 217 14.38 6.89 -18.46
CA LEU A 217 14.93 5.87 -17.55
C LEU A 217 16.47 5.86 -17.53
N ARG A 218 17.10 6.22 -18.65
CA ARG A 218 18.56 6.35 -18.78
C ARG A 218 19.13 7.70 -18.31
N LYS A 219 18.28 8.56 -17.75
CA LYS A 219 18.61 9.91 -17.26
C LYS A 219 17.99 10.15 -15.87
N PRO A 220 18.39 9.36 -14.84
CA PRO A 220 17.78 9.41 -13.51
C PRO A 220 17.80 10.82 -12.90
N ASP A 221 18.91 11.55 -13.02
CA ASP A 221 19.04 12.93 -12.52
C ASP A 221 18.00 13.90 -13.13
N ALA A 222 17.60 13.67 -14.39
CA ALA A 222 16.61 14.49 -15.07
C ALA A 222 15.18 14.17 -14.60
N LEU A 223 14.95 12.93 -14.15
CA LEU A 223 13.66 12.49 -13.62
C LEU A 223 13.46 12.89 -12.17
N GLU A 224 14.51 12.89 -11.35
CA GLU A 224 14.39 13.12 -9.90
C GLU A 224 13.67 14.44 -9.59
N GLY A 225 14.12 15.56 -10.14
CA GLY A 225 13.48 16.86 -9.90
C GLY A 225 12.05 16.94 -10.42
N ALA A 226 11.76 16.28 -11.55
CA ALA A 226 10.41 16.24 -12.13
C ALA A 226 9.46 15.41 -11.26
N LEU A 227 9.92 14.26 -10.76
CA LEU A 227 9.17 13.35 -9.90
C LEU A 227 8.95 13.95 -8.50
N ARG A 228 9.97 14.56 -7.88
CA ARG A 228 9.81 15.30 -6.62
C ARG A 228 8.76 16.40 -6.76
N GLY A 229 8.86 17.21 -7.81
CA GLY A 229 7.89 18.26 -8.10
C GLY A 229 6.49 17.71 -8.40
N LEU A 230 6.39 16.51 -8.98
CA LEU A 230 5.13 15.81 -9.19
C LEU A 230 4.54 15.34 -7.86
N GLY A 231 5.35 14.79 -6.95
CA GLY A 231 4.98 14.44 -5.58
C GLY A 231 4.40 15.61 -4.80
N ALA A 232 5.10 16.75 -4.78
CA ALA A 232 4.62 17.99 -4.15
C ALA A 232 3.25 18.45 -4.68
N ARG A 233 2.97 18.20 -5.97
CA ARG A 233 1.65 18.49 -6.54
C ARG A 233 0.61 17.44 -6.13
N HIS A 234 0.98 16.17 -6.02
CA HIS A 234 0.09 15.10 -5.58
C HIS A 234 -0.44 15.33 -4.16
N VAL A 235 0.36 15.91 -3.25
CA VAL A 235 -0.12 16.37 -1.93
C VAL A 235 -1.28 17.36 -2.09
N LYS A 236 -1.10 18.39 -2.93
CA LYS A 236 -2.12 19.42 -3.21
C LYS A 236 -3.38 18.85 -3.86
N TYR A 237 -3.27 17.67 -4.46
CA TYR A 237 -4.37 16.96 -5.10
C TYR A 237 -5.12 16.03 -4.13
N GLY A 238 -4.66 15.93 -2.87
CA GLY A 238 -5.21 15.04 -1.84
C GLY A 238 -4.71 13.60 -1.96
N ALA A 239 -3.61 13.36 -2.67
CA ALA A 239 -2.96 12.06 -2.63
C ALA A 239 -2.25 11.89 -1.29
N LEU A 240 -2.48 10.77 -0.62
CA LEU A 240 -1.82 10.36 0.61
C LEU A 240 -0.79 9.27 0.29
N PRO A 241 0.20 9.03 1.18
CA PRO A 241 1.14 7.91 1.00
C PRO A 241 0.42 6.56 0.77
N GLU A 242 -0.70 6.36 1.46
CA GLU A 242 -1.57 5.19 1.39
C GLU A 242 -2.18 4.96 -0.01
N HIS A 243 -2.30 6.00 -0.84
CA HIS A 243 -2.85 5.89 -2.19
C HIS A 243 -1.82 5.36 -3.21
N TYR A 244 -0.51 5.47 -2.95
CA TYR A 244 0.52 5.02 -3.88
C TYR A 244 0.45 3.50 -4.11
N PRO A 245 0.45 2.64 -3.07
CA PRO A 245 0.31 1.19 -3.27
C PRO A 245 -0.91 0.77 -4.11
N LEU A 246 -2.04 1.48 -3.99
CA LEU A 246 -3.27 1.20 -4.75
C LEU A 246 -3.07 1.44 -6.25
N VAL A 247 -2.38 2.53 -6.59
CA VAL A 247 -2.02 2.88 -7.97
C VAL A 247 -1.01 1.88 -8.53
N GLY A 248 0.01 1.50 -7.75
CA GLY A 248 0.99 0.50 -8.15
C GLY A 248 0.35 -0.85 -8.47
N GLY A 249 -0.56 -1.33 -7.60
CA GLY A 249 -1.28 -2.58 -7.83
C GLY A 249 -2.14 -2.57 -9.10
N ALA A 250 -2.86 -1.47 -9.34
CA ALA A 250 -3.67 -1.30 -10.56
C ALA A 250 -2.79 -1.23 -11.83
N LEU A 251 -1.66 -0.55 -11.76
CA LEU A 251 -0.72 -0.43 -12.88
C LEU A 251 -0.11 -1.78 -13.25
N LEU A 252 0.41 -2.53 -12.27
CA LEU A 252 1.00 -3.85 -12.49
C LEU A 252 -0.02 -4.85 -13.03
N THR A 253 -1.26 -4.83 -12.51
CA THR A 253 -2.37 -5.66 -13.03
C THR A 253 -2.67 -5.33 -14.49
N THR A 254 -2.60 -4.05 -14.86
CA THR A 254 -2.85 -3.62 -16.24
C THR A 254 -1.72 -4.04 -17.17
N PHE A 255 -0.46 -3.96 -16.74
CA PHE A 255 0.67 -4.51 -17.52
C PHE A 255 0.54 -6.02 -17.74
N GLU A 256 0.18 -6.78 -16.71
CA GLU A 256 -0.06 -8.22 -16.82
C GLU A 256 -1.12 -8.55 -17.88
N GLN A 257 -2.25 -7.83 -17.87
CA GLN A 257 -3.35 -8.02 -18.84
C GLN A 257 -2.92 -7.78 -20.29
N TYR A 258 -2.12 -6.74 -20.54
CA TYR A 258 -1.76 -6.33 -21.91
C TYR A 258 -0.50 -7.02 -22.45
N LEU A 259 0.42 -7.41 -21.59
CA LEU A 259 1.63 -8.13 -21.99
C LEU A 259 1.40 -9.64 -22.10
N GLY A 260 0.44 -10.20 -21.36
CA GLY A 260 0.09 -11.61 -21.40
C GLY A 260 1.32 -12.50 -21.22
N ALA A 261 1.68 -13.30 -22.23
CA ALA A 261 2.85 -14.17 -22.18
C ALA A 261 4.20 -13.42 -22.04
N GLN A 262 4.25 -12.13 -22.38
CA GLN A 262 5.44 -11.28 -22.20
C GLN A 262 5.59 -10.77 -20.75
N TRP A 263 4.57 -10.94 -19.90
CA TRP A 263 4.65 -10.66 -18.46
C TRP A 263 5.41 -11.77 -17.72
N THR A 264 6.71 -11.84 -17.98
CA THR A 264 7.62 -12.77 -17.32
C THR A 264 7.95 -12.30 -15.90
N PRO A 265 8.46 -13.19 -15.01
CA PRO A 265 8.90 -12.79 -13.68
C PRO A 265 9.91 -11.62 -13.70
N ASN A 266 10.83 -11.59 -14.66
CA ASN A 266 11.82 -10.51 -14.78
C ASN A 266 11.18 -9.18 -15.18
N VAL A 267 10.22 -9.20 -16.11
CA VAL A 267 9.47 -8.00 -16.51
C VAL A 267 8.62 -7.49 -15.36
N LYS A 268 7.95 -8.38 -14.62
CA LYS A 268 7.22 -8.03 -13.41
C LYS A 268 8.13 -7.36 -12.38
N GLN A 269 9.29 -7.95 -12.09
CA GLN A 269 10.22 -7.41 -11.12
C GLN A 269 10.74 -6.03 -11.56
N ALA A 270 11.12 -5.87 -12.83
CA ALA A 270 11.55 -4.58 -13.38
C ALA A 270 10.50 -3.47 -13.17
N TRP A 271 9.21 -3.75 -13.40
CA TRP A 271 8.13 -2.78 -13.17
C TRP A 271 7.84 -2.53 -11.69
N VAL A 272 8.00 -3.54 -10.82
CA VAL A 272 7.92 -3.36 -9.36
C VAL A 272 9.01 -2.42 -8.88
N ASP A 273 10.27 -2.66 -9.28
CA ASP A 273 11.43 -1.84 -8.90
C ASP A 273 11.28 -0.40 -9.42
N ALA A 274 10.87 -0.24 -10.68
CA ALA A 274 10.63 1.07 -11.28
C ALA A 274 9.52 1.84 -10.55
N TYR A 275 8.41 1.18 -10.23
CA TYR A 275 7.32 1.80 -9.51
C TYR A 275 7.72 2.21 -8.09
N GLY A 276 8.48 1.35 -7.40
CA GLY A 276 9.04 1.62 -6.08
C GLY A 276 9.91 2.88 -6.08
N ALA A 277 10.90 2.94 -6.97
CA ALA A 277 11.79 4.08 -7.09
C ALA A 277 11.05 5.39 -7.42
N ILE A 278 10.06 5.35 -8.33
CA ILE A 278 9.24 6.52 -8.66
C ILE A 278 8.44 6.99 -7.44
N SER A 279 7.81 6.05 -6.73
CA SER A 279 6.98 6.35 -5.57
C SER A 279 7.82 6.94 -4.45
N GLU A 280 9.00 6.40 -4.19
CA GLU A 280 9.95 6.94 -3.21
C GLU A 280 10.35 8.38 -3.52
N ILE A 281 10.75 8.68 -4.76
CA ILE A 281 11.13 10.05 -5.17
C ILE A 281 9.94 11.02 -5.07
N MET A 282 8.74 10.55 -5.44
CA MET A 282 7.53 11.35 -5.31
C MET A 282 7.16 11.60 -3.85
N LEU A 283 7.31 10.61 -2.97
CA LEU A 283 7.07 10.75 -1.53
C LEU A 283 8.10 11.67 -0.88
N ASP A 284 9.38 11.58 -1.26
CA ASP A 284 10.43 12.50 -0.78
C ASP A 284 10.24 13.93 -1.28
N GLY A 285 9.60 14.11 -2.44
CA GLY A 285 9.15 15.42 -2.91
C GLY A 285 7.79 15.87 -2.34
N ALA A 286 7.05 14.96 -1.71
CA ALA A 286 5.77 15.24 -1.10
C ALA A 286 6.02 15.75 0.32
N ASP A 287 6.07 17.07 0.46
CA ASP A 287 6.21 17.79 1.73
C ASP A 287 4.93 17.65 2.58
N TYR A 288 4.59 16.43 2.97
CA TYR A 288 3.40 16.12 3.77
C TYR A 288 3.54 16.76 5.15
N THR A 289 2.54 17.55 5.53
CA THR A 289 2.37 17.99 6.91
C THR A 289 1.60 16.93 7.72
N GLU A 290 1.81 16.88 9.04
CA GLU A 290 1.06 15.96 9.94
C GLU A 290 -0.47 16.09 9.79
N GLN A 291 -0.96 17.28 9.43
CA GLN A 291 -2.38 17.56 9.17
C GLN A 291 -2.89 16.99 7.85
N GLU A 292 -2.02 16.82 6.84
CA GLU A 292 -2.37 16.23 5.55
C GLU A 292 -2.36 14.69 5.62
N ILE A 293 -1.59 14.11 6.54
CA ILE A 293 -1.58 12.66 6.82
C ILE A 293 -2.79 12.24 7.68
N ALA A 294 -3.29 13.15 8.53
CA ALA A 294 -4.44 12.88 9.39
C ALA A 294 -5.78 12.99 8.61
N LEU A 295 -6.33 11.85 8.20
CA LEU A 295 -7.75 11.77 7.80
C LEU A 295 -8.65 12.02 9.02
N ASP A 296 -9.49 13.06 8.96
CA ASP A 296 -10.47 13.38 10.01
C ASP A 296 -11.42 12.19 10.24
N PRO A 297 -11.59 11.69 11.48
CA PRO A 297 -12.59 10.69 11.80
C PRO A 297 -13.99 11.29 11.66
N ASP A 298 -14.84 10.63 10.87
CA ASP A 298 -16.25 10.98 10.67
C ASP A 298 -16.98 11.16 12.03
N PRO A 299 -17.52 12.35 12.35
CA PRO A 299 -18.21 12.61 13.61
C PRO A 299 -19.61 11.98 13.69
N THR A 300 -20.07 11.21 12.68
CA THR A 300 -21.43 10.65 12.65
C THR A 300 -21.58 9.23 13.21
N LEU A 301 -20.51 8.63 13.75
CA LEU A 301 -20.57 7.33 14.43
C LEU A 301 -20.59 7.49 15.96
N GLU A 302 -21.56 8.25 16.48
CA GLU A 302 -21.98 8.07 17.88
C GLU A 302 -22.99 6.91 17.97
N THR A 303 -22.65 5.99 18.85
CA THR A 303 -23.33 4.76 19.23
C THR A 303 -24.84 4.90 19.44
N SER A 304 -25.62 4.07 18.74
CA SER A 304 -27.01 3.78 19.09
C SER A 304 -27.12 2.31 19.50
N GLU A 305 -26.71 2.00 20.73
CA GLU A 305 -27.22 0.82 21.43
C GLU A 305 -28.58 1.14 22.08
N THR A 306 -29.43 0.13 22.03
CA THR A 306 -30.85 0.03 22.37
C THR A 306 -31.21 0.38 23.82
N SER A 307 -32.41 0.96 24.04
CA SER A 307 -33.39 0.43 25.01
C SER A 307 -34.78 1.08 24.84
N SER A 308 -35.81 0.31 25.17
CA SER A 308 -37.20 0.46 24.78
C SER A 308 -38.12 0.91 25.94
N VAL A 309 -39.29 1.46 25.56
CA VAL A 309 -40.61 1.47 26.25
C VAL A 309 -40.83 2.50 27.37
N ALA A 310 -41.74 3.45 27.14
CA ALA A 310 -43.09 3.50 27.77
C ALA A 310 -43.88 4.77 27.38
N ALA A 311 -45.21 4.62 27.36
CA ALA A 311 -46.21 5.50 26.76
C ALA A 311 -46.80 6.60 27.67
N ALA A 312 -47.38 7.65 27.05
CA ALA A 312 -48.64 8.34 27.39
C ALA A 312 -48.71 9.67 26.57
N SER A 313 -49.56 9.81 25.55
CA SER A 313 -50.99 10.18 25.58
C SER A 313 -51.28 11.69 25.69
N SER A 314 -52.08 12.16 24.72
CA SER A 314 -53.13 13.20 24.73
C SER A 314 -52.87 14.61 24.16
N THR A 315 -53.56 14.86 23.02
CA THR A 315 -54.45 16.02 22.63
C THR A 315 -53.82 17.42 22.48
N GLU A 316 -54.08 18.31 21.50
CA GLU A 316 -55.18 18.67 20.56
C GLU A 316 -54.54 19.23 19.26
N GLU A 317 -55.00 18.93 18.04
CA GLU A 317 -56.12 19.48 17.24
C GLU A 317 -56.03 20.98 16.85
N GLY A 318 -55.80 21.27 15.55
CA GLY A 318 -55.75 22.64 15.00
C GLY A 318 -55.31 22.74 13.53
N ASN A 319 -56.25 22.57 12.62
CA ASN A 319 -56.17 22.44 11.16
C ASN A 319 -55.88 23.77 10.40
N SER A 320 -54.96 23.78 9.42
CA SER A 320 -55.27 24.18 8.02
C SER A 320 -54.06 24.10 7.05
N LYS A 321 -54.34 23.43 5.93
CA LYS A 321 -53.59 23.17 4.68
C LYS A 321 -52.75 24.33 4.10
N ALA A 322 -51.55 24.00 3.59
CA ALA A 322 -51.22 23.96 2.15
C ALA A 322 -49.71 23.70 1.86
N GLY A 323 -49.42 22.72 0.99
CA GLY A 323 -48.40 22.86 -0.06
C GLY A 323 -46.93 22.53 0.22
N LEU A 324 -46.56 21.27 -0.10
CA LEU A 324 -45.41 20.86 -0.94
C LEU A 324 -43.94 21.18 -0.55
N LEU A 325 -43.12 20.11 -0.71
CA LEU A 325 -41.65 19.99 -0.78
C LEU A 325 -40.83 19.93 0.52
N THR A 326 -40.53 18.68 0.87
CA THR A 326 -39.28 18.15 1.42
C THR A 326 -38.04 18.97 1.04
N ILE A 327 -37.30 19.49 2.03
CA ILE A 327 -35.86 19.79 1.90
C ILE A 327 -35.14 19.03 3.00
N ILE A 328 -34.48 17.96 2.56
CA ILE A 328 -33.46 17.21 3.29
C ILE A 328 -32.21 18.07 3.41
N GLY A 329 -31.62 18.07 4.61
CA GLY A 329 -30.17 18.10 4.88
C GLY A 329 -29.32 19.13 4.14
N GLY A 330 -28.96 20.20 4.84
CA GLY A 330 -27.89 21.11 4.43
C GLY A 330 -27.03 21.51 5.64
N GLY A 331 -26.15 20.61 6.08
CA GLY A 331 -24.96 20.96 6.88
C GLY A 331 -23.74 20.80 5.96
N ILE A 332 -23.26 21.90 5.34
CA ILE A 332 -22.06 22.65 5.75
C ILE A 332 -20.83 21.71 5.73
N LEU A 333 -20.22 21.43 4.57
CA LEU A 333 -19.10 22.21 3.98
C LEU A 333 -17.99 22.55 4.99
N GLY A 334 -16.95 21.72 5.02
CA GLY A 334 -15.69 22.00 5.69
C GLY A 334 -14.60 21.00 5.29
N LEU A 335 -13.83 21.37 4.24
CA LEU A 335 -12.55 20.80 3.76
C LEU A 335 -12.58 19.31 3.34
N ILE A 336 -12.14 18.88 2.15
CA ILE A 336 -10.99 19.26 1.35
C ILE A 336 -11.39 19.25 -0.13
N ALA A 337 -10.96 20.29 -0.83
CA ALA A 337 -11.27 20.52 -2.22
C ALA A 337 -10.00 20.32 -3.07
N ILE A 338 -10.21 19.80 -4.28
CA ILE A 338 -9.56 20.20 -5.55
C ILE A 338 -8.37 19.35 -6.07
N LEU A 339 -8.73 18.65 -7.16
CA LEU A 339 -7.97 18.36 -8.39
C LEU A 339 -6.89 17.28 -8.36
N LEU A 340 -7.35 16.06 -8.60
CA LEU A 340 -6.59 15.00 -9.29
C LEU A 340 -6.36 15.31 -10.78
N VAL A 341 -6.05 16.57 -11.13
CA VAL A 341 -5.94 17.07 -12.49
C VAL A 341 -4.85 18.14 -12.55
N LEU A 342 -3.96 18.03 -13.55
CA LEU A 342 -2.90 18.96 -14.01
C LEU A 342 -1.49 18.40 -13.76
N LEU A 343 -0.81 17.83 -14.76
CA LEU A 343 -0.13 18.60 -15.81
C LEU A 343 -1.02 19.29 -16.84
#